data_AF-A0A7C0VYZ2-F1
#
_entry.id   AF-A0A7C0VYZ2-F1
#
_cell.length_a   1.000
_cell.length_b   1.000
_cell.length_c   1.000
_cell.angle_alpha   90.00
_cell.angle_beta   90.00
_cell.angle_gamma   90.00
#
_symmetry.space_group_name_H-M   'P 1'
#
loop_
_entity.id
_entity.type
_entity.pdbx_description
1 polymer ?
#
loop_
_entity_poly.entity_id
_entity_poly.type
_entity_poly.pdbx_seq_one_letter_code
_entity_poly.pdbx_strand_id
1 'polypeptide(L)'
;MSSSTFFGVAELSYFLAMATYISYIAFRKNAIGVTATAITVFGFLNQSIAFIIRWVDSYHFWVESTPASAFIESLLRSAPLRNLYESLIFFVWSLILIHLIIEFIYKNRTLGAFVLPVAALALAFIDVSGVSTEIQPLIPALQSNWLLFHVLLSFLGYAAFGVSFGAAVAYLVMVTESRLEKSYIFWSIIVGVFMVVLIAMGFDYLSLSAMQRGELLQSYFLKATFRSASGSVVAV
;
A
#
# COMPACT_ATOMS: atom_id res chain seq x y z
N MET A 1 -18.64 17.13 3.44
CA MET A 1 -18.06 16.01 4.19
C MET A 1 -16.57 16.02 3.94
N SER A 2 -15.73 15.87 4.97
CA SER A 2 -14.28 15.92 4.80
C SER A 2 -13.76 14.67 4.07
N SER A 3 -12.67 14.79 3.33
CA SER A 3 -12.04 13.65 2.63
C SER A 3 -11.66 12.52 3.60
N SER A 4 -11.31 12.86 4.84
CA SER A 4 -10.99 11.91 5.91
C SER A 4 -12.12 10.91 6.23
N THR A 5 -13.39 11.33 6.19
CA THR A 5 -14.50 10.42 6.51
C THR A 5 -14.68 9.34 5.46
N PHE A 6 -14.46 9.69 4.18
CA PHE A 6 -14.55 8.71 3.09
C PHE A 6 -13.38 7.72 3.09
N PHE A 7 -12.17 8.17 3.47
CA PHE A 7 -11.04 7.26 3.66
C PHE A 7 -11.30 6.26 4.80
N GLY A 8 -11.81 6.71 5.95
CA GLY A 8 -12.14 5.80 7.05
C GLY A 8 -13.23 4.78 6.71
N VAL A 9 -14.26 5.19 5.96
CA VAL A 9 -15.31 4.25 5.48
C VAL A 9 -14.74 3.23 4.49
N ALA A 10 -13.87 3.66 3.58
CA ALA A 10 -13.21 2.76 2.63
C ALA A 10 -12.32 1.73 3.35
N GLU A 11 -11.55 2.19 4.34
CA GLU A 11 -10.68 1.33 5.14
C GLU A 11 -11.45 0.27 5.91
N LEU A 12 -12.49 0.66 6.65
CA LEU A 12 -13.36 -0.28 7.36
C LEU A 12 -13.98 -1.30 6.40
N SER A 13 -14.36 -0.86 5.20
CA SER A 13 -14.88 -1.75 4.17
C SER A 13 -13.83 -2.77 3.72
N TYR A 14 -12.56 -2.39 3.57
CA TYR A 14 -11.50 -3.32 3.19
C TYR A 14 -11.16 -4.32 4.30
N PHE A 15 -11.14 -3.91 5.57
CA PHE A 15 -10.99 -4.85 6.69
C PHE A 15 -12.14 -5.86 6.75
N LEU A 16 -13.38 -5.40 6.53
CA LEU A 16 -14.54 -6.27 6.49
C LEU A 16 -14.50 -7.22 5.28
N ALA A 17 -14.11 -6.72 4.11
CA ALA A 17 -13.91 -7.53 2.92
C ALA A 17 -12.86 -8.62 3.13
N MET A 18 -11.72 -8.28 3.73
CA MET A 18 -10.67 -9.23 4.11
C MET A 18 -11.23 -10.38 4.96
N ALA A 19 -11.92 -10.06 6.06
CA ALA A 19 -12.51 -11.08 6.94
C ALA A 19 -13.54 -11.96 6.20
N THR A 20 -14.30 -11.36 5.29
CA THR A 20 -15.33 -12.07 4.50
C THR A 20 -14.69 -12.98 3.43
N TYR A 21 -13.62 -12.56 2.75
CA TYR A 21 -12.88 -13.41 1.81
C TYR A 21 -12.21 -14.59 2.51
N ILE A 22 -11.66 -14.40 3.71
CA ILE A 22 -11.11 -15.50 4.52
C ILE A 22 -12.23 -16.48 4.90
N SER A 23 -13.39 -15.95 5.30
CA SER A 23 -14.58 -16.76 5.60
C SER A 23 -15.10 -17.52 4.36
N TYR A 24 -15.00 -16.94 3.17
CA TYR A 24 -15.35 -17.61 1.90
C TYR A 24 -14.48 -18.85 1.66
N ILE A 25 -13.18 -18.80 1.96
CA ILE A 25 -12.30 -19.99 1.85
C ILE A 25 -12.72 -21.08 2.84
N ALA A 26 -13.08 -20.71 4.08
CA ALA A 26 -13.46 -21.65 5.13
C ALA A 26 -14.80 -22.35 4.85
N PHE A 27 -15.83 -21.60 4.43
CA PHE A 27 -17.19 -22.13 4.25
C PHE A 27 -17.53 -22.51 2.81
N ARG A 28 -16.73 -22.09 1.82
CA ARG A 28 -16.93 -22.31 0.37
C ARG A 28 -18.33 -21.98 -0.17
N LYS A 29 -19.08 -21.10 0.52
CA LYS A 29 -20.43 -20.67 0.09
C LYS A 29 -20.33 -19.53 -0.91
N ASN A 30 -20.93 -19.71 -2.09
CA ASN A 30 -20.95 -18.69 -3.15
C ASN A 30 -21.52 -17.34 -2.71
N ALA A 31 -22.52 -17.33 -1.82
CA ALA A 31 -23.11 -16.10 -1.28
C ALA A 31 -22.07 -15.22 -0.54
N ILE A 32 -21.19 -15.84 0.25
CA ILE A 32 -20.16 -15.15 1.04
C ILE A 32 -19.13 -14.50 0.10
N GLY A 33 -18.78 -15.19 -0.99
CA GLY A 33 -17.87 -14.65 -2.00
C GLY A 33 -18.47 -13.42 -2.70
N VAL A 34 -19.75 -13.47 -3.09
CA VAL A 34 -20.42 -12.33 -3.73
C VAL A 34 -20.51 -11.14 -2.78
N THR A 35 -20.81 -11.36 -1.50
CA THR A 35 -20.81 -10.28 -0.51
C THR A 35 -19.43 -9.68 -0.30
N ALA A 36 -18.36 -10.48 -0.31
CA ALA A 36 -16.99 -9.99 -0.20
C ALA A 36 -16.60 -9.07 -1.37
N THR A 37 -16.92 -9.48 -2.60
CA THR A 37 -16.71 -8.64 -3.80
C THR A 37 -17.52 -7.35 -3.70
N ALA A 38 -18.79 -7.42 -3.27
CA ALA A 38 -19.66 -6.24 -3.14
C ALA A 38 -19.11 -5.22 -2.13
N ILE A 39 -18.63 -5.70 -0.97
CA ILE A 39 -18.00 -4.85 0.05
C ILE A 39 -16.71 -4.21 -0.50
N THR A 40 -15.91 -4.96 -1.25
CA THR A 40 -14.67 -4.47 -1.85
C THR A 40 -14.93 -3.39 -2.90
N VAL A 41 -15.93 -3.60 -3.77
CA VAL A 41 -16.37 -2.59 -4.75
C VAL A 41 -16.90 -1.35 -4.04
N PHE A 42 -17.68 -1.50 -2.96
CA PHE A 42 -18.15 -0.37 -2.16
C PHE A 42 -16.99 0.41 -1.55
N GLY A 43 -16.02 -0.27 -0.93
CA GLY A 43 -14.80 0.36 -0.40
C GLY A 43 -14.01 1.10 -1.47
N PHE A 44 -13.85 0.50 -2.65
CA PHE A 44 -13.16 1.08 -3.80
C PHE A 44 -13.82 2.34 -4.34
N LEU A 45 -15.16 2.36 -4.41
CA LEU A 45 -15.90 3.55 -4.81
C LEU A 45 -15.72 4.68 -3.80
N ASN A 46 -15.82 4.39 -2.50
CA ASN A 46 -15.59 5.39 -1.45
C ASN A 46 -14.16 5.93 -1.49
N GLN A 47 -13.16 5.07 -1.70
CA GLN A 47 -11.76 5.48 -1.82
C GLN A 47 -11.54 6.36 -3.05
N SER A 48 -12.18 6.02 -4.18
CA SER A 48 -12.10 6.80 -5.42
C SER A 48 -12.74 8.19 -5.25
N ILE A 49 -13.88 8.27 -4.56
CA ILE A 49 -14.53 9.55 -4.23
C ILE A 49 -13.63 10.39 -3.30
N ALA A 50 -13.03 9.77 -2.28
CA ALA A 50 -12.11 10.44 -1.37
C ALA A 50 -10.88 11.01 -2.10
N PHE A 51 -10.35 10.25 -3.07
CA PHE A 51 -9.28 10.71 -3.96
C PHE A 51 -9.69 11.89 -4.83
N ILE A 52 -10.87 11.85 -5.44
CA ILE A 52 -11.36 12.94 -6.30
C ILE A 52 -11.54 14.21 -5.47
N ILE A 53 -12.14 14.13 -4.28
CA ILE A 53 -12.31 15.29 -3.40
C ILE A 53 -10.94 15.88 -3.04
N ARG A 54 -9.97 15.03 -2.65
CA ARG A 54 -8.60 15.50 -2.36
C ARG A 54 -7.90 16.10 -3.58
N TRP A 55 -8.12 15.54 -4.77
CA TRP A 55 -7.54 16.06 -6.00
C TRP A 55 -8.10 17.43 -6.34
N VAL A 56 -9.40 17.64 -6.13
CA VAL A 56 -10.06 18.95 -6.30
C VAL A 56 -9.55 19.96 -5.27
N ASP A 57 -9.46 19.58 -3.99
CA ASP A 57 -8.92 20.45 -2.94
C ASP A 57 -7.46 20.87 -3.22
N SER A 58 -6.64 19.93 -3.69
CA SER A 58 -5.28 20.21 -4.16
C SER A 58 -5.29 21.13 -5.38
N TYR A 59 -6.18 20.90 -6.36
CA TYR A 59 -6.27 21.75 -7.55
C TYR A 59 -6.59 23.21 -7.21
N HIS A 60 -7.53 23.46 -6.29
CA HIS A 60 -7.87 24.80 -5.85
C HIS A 60 -6.69 25.51 -5.18
N PHE A 61 -5.95 24.81 -4.30
CA PHE A 61 -4.73 25.35 -3.67
C PHE A 61 -3.66 25.76 -4.71
N TRP A 62 -3.48 24.98 -5.77
CA TRP A 62 -2.43 25.24 -6.77
C TRP A 62 -2.82 26.27 -7.84
N VAL A 63 -4.11 26.37 -8.20
CA VAL A 63 -4.60 27.44 -9.09
C VAL A 63 -4.43 28.81 -8.45
N GLU A 64 -4.60 28.91 -7.13
CA GLU A 64 -4.35 30.14 -6.37
C GLU A 64 -2.84 30.46 -6.25
N SER A 65 -1.99 29.43 -6.20
CA SER A 65 -0.53 29.58 -6.02
C SER A 65 0.24 29.87 -7.32
N THR A 66 -0.22 29.38 -8.47
CA THR A 66 0.48 29.52 -9.77
C THR A 66 -0.51 29.62 -10.94
N PRO A 67 -0.90 30.84 -11.40
CA PRO A 67 -1.96 31.01 -12.41
C PRO A 67 -1.60 30.61 -13.85
N ALA A 68 -0.36 30.18 -14.11
CA ALA A 68 0.25 30.20 -15.45
C ALA A 68 0.42 28.82 -16.14
N SER A 69 0.07 27.69 -15.51
CA SER A 69 0.27 26.37 -16.12
C SER A 69 -0.99 25.83 -16.82
N ALA A 70 -0.81 25.24 -18.00
CA ALA A 70 -1.87 24.60 -18.79
C ALA A 70 -2.73 23.64 -17.94
N PHE A 71 -4.02 23.50 -18.25
CA PHE A 71 -4.97 22.63 -17.53
C PHE A 71 -4.40 21.23 -17.22
N ILE A 72 -3.69 20.64 -18.19
CA ILE A 72 -3.04 19.32 -18.06
C ILE A 72 -1.91 19.35 -17.02
N GLU A 73 -1.10 20.40 -17.00
CA GLU A 73 -0.01 20.55 -16.02
C GLU A 73 -0.56 20.83 -14.63
N SER A 74 -1.61 21.64 -14.49
CA SER A 74 -2.26 21.85 -13.19
C SER A 74 -2.92 20.55 -12.68
N LEU A 75 -3.54 19.76 -13.56
CA LEU A 75 -4.14 18.46 -13.22
C LEU A 75 -3.09 17.44 -12.75
N LEU A 76 -1.98 17.30 -13.48
CA LEU A 76 -0.87 16.40 -13.15
C LEU A 76 -0.11 16.87 -11.91
N ARG A 77 0.14 18.17 -11.79
CA ARG A 77 0.82 18.76 -10.62
C ARG A 77 -0.08 18.74 -9.38
N SER A 78 -1.39 18.62 -9.54
CA SER A 78 -2.35 18.46 -8.45
C SER A 78 -2.53 17.01 -7.99
N ALA A 79 -1.86 16.03 -8.62
CA ALA A 79 -1.96 14.64 -8.21
C ALA A 79 -1.51 14.48 -6.74
N PRO A 80 -2.36 13.90 -5.86
CA PRO A 80 -2.02 13.64 -4.47
C PRO A 80 -1.14 12.37 -4.41
N LEU A 81 0.15 12.53 -4.72
CA LEU A 81 1.17 11.46 -4.68
C LEU A 81 2.43 11.93 -3.97
N ARG A 82 2.34 13.02 -3.21
CA ARG A 82 3.49 13.83 -2.83
C ARG A 82 3.95 13.57 -1.41
N ASN A 83 3.05 13.01 -0.62
CA ASN A 83 3.28 12.58 0.75
C ASN A 83 3.20 11.04 0.81
N LEU A 84 3.99 10.43 1.71
CA LEU A 84 3.96 8.99 2.00
C LEU A 84 2.53 8.49 2.24
N TYR A 85 1.71 9.27 2.95
CA TYR A 85 0.31 8.96 3.18
C TYR A 85 -0.48 8.84 1.87
N GLU A 86 -0.34 9.81 0.97
CA GLU A 86 -1.06 9.80 -0.31
C GLU A 86 -0.57 8.70 -1.25
N SER A 87 0.74 8.47 -1.29
CA SER A 87 1.35 7.40 -2.08
C SER A 87 0.90 6.01 -1.62
N LEU A 88 0.82 5.76 -0.31
CA LEU A 88 0.36 4.47 0.22
C LEU A 88 -1.12 4.22 -0.07
N ILE A 89 -1.97 5.24 0.05
CA ILE A 89 -3.39 5.12 -0.32
C ILE A 89 -3.51 4.84 -1.82
N PHE A 90 -2.67 5.47 -2.66
CA PHE A 90 -2.70 5.25 -4.10
C PHE A 90 -2.23 3.84 -4.46
N PHE A 91 -1.23 3.33 -3.73
CA PHE A 91 -0.80 1.94 -3.83
C PHE A 91 -1.94 0.97 -3.49
N VAL A 92 -2.65 1.19 -2.38
CA VAL A 92 -3.82 0.38 -1.99
C VAL A 92 -4.91 0.43 -3.06
N TRP A 93 -5.22 1.62 -3.56
CA TRP A 93 -6.22 1.79 -4.63
C TRP A 93 -5.84 1.02 -5.90
N SER A 94 -4.57 1.11 -6.30
CA SER A 94 -4.04 0.39 -7.48
C SER A 94 -4.08 -1.13 -7.30
N LEU A 95 -3.74 -1.61 -6.09
CA LEU A 95 -3.77 -3.02 -5.74
C LEU A 95 -5.19 -3.58 -5.76
N ILE A 96 -6.16 -2.85 -5.20
CA ILE A 96 -7.58 -3.24 -5.24
C ILE A 96 -8.13 -3.17 -6.67
N LEU A 97 -7.75 -2.16 -7.46
CA LEU A 97 -8.16 -2.05 -8.86
C LEU A 97 -7.73 -3.28 -9.66
N ILE A 98 -6.44 -3.64 -9.59
CA ILE A 98 -5.91 -4.81 -10.32
C ILE A 98 -6.56 -6.10 -9.81
N HIS A 99 -6.77 -6.22 -8.50
CA HIS A 99 -7.46 -7.36 -7.92
C HIS A 99 -8.88 -7.51 -8.48
N LEU A 100 -9.67 -6.44 -8.49
CA LEU A 100 -11.05 -6.44 -9.01
C LEU A 100 -11.07 -6.79 -10.50
N ILE A 101 -10.15 -6.22 -11.31
CA ILE A 101 -10.03 -6.56 -12.73
C ILE A 101 -9.81 -8.07 -12.92
N ILE A 102 -8.87 -8.65 -12.18
CA ILE A 102 -8.57 -10.08 -12.26
C ILE A 102 -9.75 -10.92 -11.76
N GLU A 103 -10.40 -10.51 -10.67
CA GLU A 103 -11.56 -11.22 -10.14
C GLU A 103 -12.72 -11.22 -11.14
N PHE A 104 -12.98 -10.11 -11.84
CA PHE A 104 -14.04 -10.02 -12.83
C PHE A 104 -13.75 -10.83 -14.09
N ILE A 105 -12.50 -10.85 -14.55
CA ILE A 105 -12.09 -11.63 -15.74
C ILE A 105 -12.14 -13.12 -15.45
N TYR A 106 -11.51 -13.58 -14.37
CA TYR A 106 -11.35 -15.01 -14.08
C TYR A 106 -12.47 -15.60 -13.21
N LYS A 107 -13.36 -14.75 -12.65
CA LYS A 107 -14.44 -15.13 -11.72
C LYS A 107 -13.96 -15.93 -10.50
N ASN A 108 -12.67 -15.87 -10.20
CA ASN A 108 -12.05 -16.58 -9.08
C ASN A 108 -11.90 -15.64 -7.87
N ARG A 109 -12.82 -15.78 -6.92
CA ARG A 109 -12.89 -14.97 -5.70
C ARG A 109 -11.87 -15.35 -4.63
N THR A 110 -11.20 -16.50 -4.79
CA THR A 110 -10.22 -16.99 -3.80
C THR A 110 -9.01 -16.07 -3.71
N LEU A 111 -8.69 -15.36 -4.79
CA LEU A 111 -7.57 -14.41 -4.85
C LEU A 111 -7.73 -13.25 -3.86
N GLY A 112 -8.97 -12.82 -3.60
CA GLY A 112 -9.23 -11.70 -2.67
C GLY A 112 -8.76 -12.00 -1.25
N ALA A 113 -8.80 -13.26 -0.81
CA ALA A 113 -8.33 -13.64 0.52
C ALA A 113 -6.82 -13.46 0.72
N PHE A 114 -6.03 -13.46 -0.35
CA PHE A 114 -4.58 -13.26 -0.29
C PHE A 114 -4.19 -11.81 -0.56
N VAL A 115 -4.97 -11.09 -1.35
CA VAL A 115 -4.67 -9.72 -1.77
C VAL A 115 -5.19 -8.67 -0.77
N LEU A 116 -6.40 -8.85 -0.24
CA LEU A 116 -7.00 -7.90 0.72
C LEU A 116 -6.22 -7.76 2.03
N PRO A 117 -5.59 -8.80 2.61
CA PRO A 117 -4.71 -8.62 3.77
C PRO A 117 -3.54 -7.68 3.51
N VAL A 118 -2.97 -7.68 2.31
CA VAL A 118 -1.87 -6.76 1.94
C VAL A 118 -2.38 -5.32 1.92
N ALA A 119 -3.57 -5.10 1.35
CA ALA A 119 -4.22 -3.79 1.37
C ALA A 119 -4.54 -3.32 2.79
N ALA A 120 -5.11 -4.20 3.62
CA ALA A 120 -5.48 -3.91 4.99
C ALA A 120 -4.25 -3.59 5.87
N LEU A 121 -3.15 -4.33 5.69
CA LEU A 121 -1.89 -4.05 6.40
C LEU A 121 -1.27 -2.71 5.99
N ALA A 122 -1.35 -2.35 4.71
CA ALA A 122 -0.87 -1.05 4.23
C ALA A 122 -1.68 0.12 4.83
N LEU A 123 -3.00 -0.04 4.98
CA LEU A 123 -3.86 0.95 5.66
C LEU A 123 -3.62 0.99 7.17
N ALA A 124 -3.51 -0.18 7.82
CA ALA A 124 -3.14 -0.25 9.24
C ALA A 124 -1.80 0.44 9.53
N PHE A 125 -0.84 0.31 8.61
CA PHE A 125 0.45 1.00 8.74
C PHE A 125 0.29 2.52 8.67
N ILE A 126 -0.58 3.04 7.78
CA ILE A 126 -0.88 4.47 7.72
C ILE A 126 -1.41 4.98 9.07
N ASP A 127 -2.35 4.26 9.66
CA ASP A 127 -2.98 4.63 10.93
C ASP A 127 -2.00 4.58 12.11
N VAL A 128 -1.18 3.52 12.18
CA VAL A 128 -0.20 3.33 13.27
C VAL A 128 0.99 4.27 13.16
N SER A 129 1.41 4.61 11.94
CA SER A 129 2.56 5.49 11.70
C SER A 129 2.27 6.98 11.90
N GLY A 130 0.99 7.36 11.98
CA GLY A 130 0.59 8.75 12.23
C GLY A 130 1.15 9.72 11.20
N VAL A 131 1.34 9.27 9.96
CA VAL A 131 1.93 10.09 8.89
C VAL A 131 1.09 11.35 8.72
N SER A 132 1.75 12.50 8.74
CA SER A 132 1.10 13.81 8.67
C SER A 132 0.16 13.88 7.47
N THR A 133 -1.11 14.20 7.70
CA THR A 133 -2.13 14.39 6.65
C THR A 133 -2.04 15.75 5.97
N GLU A 134 -1.07 16.57 6.37
CA GLU A 134 -0.82 17.90 5.86
C GLU A 134 -0.23 17.88 4.45
N ILE A 135 -0.68 18.85 3.63
CA ILE A 135 -0.20 19.09 2.28
C ILE A 135 1.16 19.79 2.41
N GLN A 136 2.25 19.03 2.38
CA GLN A 136 3.60 19.61 2.41
C GLN A 136 4.01 20.11 1.02
N PRO A 137 4.62 21.30 0.92
CA PRO A 137 5.15 21.80 -0.35
C PRO A 137 6.31 20.92 -0.82
N LEU A 138 6.36 20.64 -2.12
CA LEU A 138 7.41 19.82 -2.72
C LEU A 138 8.79 20.42 -2.51
N ILE A 139 9.74 19.56 -2.13
CA ILE A 139 11.17 19.81 -2.28
C ILE A 139 11.43 20.17 -3.77
N PRO A 140 12.13 21.27 -4.09
CA PRO A 140 12.28 21.76 -5.46
C PRO A 140 12.80 20.73 -6.49
N ALA A 141 13.46 19.67 -6.05
CA ALA A 141 13.99 18.60 -6.89
C ALA A 141 12.94 17.59 -7.44
N LEU A 142 11.70 17.57 -6.91
CA LEU A 142 10.63 16.63 -7.32
C LEU A 142 9.63 17.22 -8.34
N GLN A 143 9.89 18.41 -8.90
CA GLN A 143 8.94 19.10 -9.77
C GLN A 143 8.96 18.66 -11.25
N SER A 144 9.66 17.59 -11.61
CA SER A 144 9.68 17.12 -12.99
C SER A 144 8.43 16.30 -13.32
N ASN A 145 7.79 16.59 -14.46
CA ASN A 145 6.63 15.83 -14.93
C ASN A 145 6.97 14.34 -15.16
N TRP A 146 8.22 14.03 -15.50
CA TRP A 146 8.70 12.66 -15.70
C TRP A 146 8.74 11.82 -14.43
N LEU A 147 9.04 12.44 -13.28
CA LEU A 147 9.03 11.75 -12.00
C LEU A 147 7.62 11.27 -11.63
N LEU A 148 6.59 12.07 -11.92
CA LEU A 148 5.21 11.68 -11.68
C LEU A 148 4.82 10.42 -12.45
N PHE A 149 5.17 10.34 -13.73
CA PHE A 149 4.95 9.13 -14.53
C PHE A 149 5.73 7.94 -13.97
N HIS A 150 6.99 8.12 -13.61
CA HIS A 150 7.81 7.07 -13.02
C HIS A 150 7.17 6.50 -11.74
N VAL A 151 6.74 7.37 -10.83
CA VAL A 151 6.14 6.99 -9.54
C VAL A 151 4.79 6.29 -9.76
N LEU A 152 3.95 6.82 -10.64
CA LEU A 152 2.67 6.21 -11.01
C LEU A 152 2.85 4.79 -11.57
N LEU A 153 3.72 4.62 -12.57
CA LEU A 153 3.98 3.32 -13.17
C LEU A 153 4.64 2.36 -12.18
N SER A 154 5.51 2.85 -11.30
CA SER A 154 6.15 2.04 -10.26
C SER A 154 5.11 1.49 -9.28
N PHE A 155 4.19 2.32 -8.77
CA PHE A 155 3.14 1.85 -7.87
C PHE A 155 2.18 0.87 -8.55
N LEU A 156 1.82 1.11 -9.80
CA LEU A 156 1.00 0.18 -10.57
C LEU A 156 1.72 -1.16 -10.79
N GLY A 157 3.03 -1.12 -11.07
CA GLY A 157 3.88 -2.30 -11.19
C GLY A 157 3.97 -3.09 -9.88
N TYR A 158 4.19 -2.41 -8.75
CA TYR A 158 4.21 -3.05 -7.43
C TYR A 158 2.85 -3.64 -7.05
N ALA A 159 1.75 -2.96 -7.38
CA ALA A 159 0.40 -3.47 -7.18
C ALA A 159 0.17 -4.75 -7.99
N ALA A 160 0.55 -4.76 -9.27
CA ALA A 160 0.48 -5.95 -10.13
C ALA A 160 1.33 -7.11 -9.59
N PHE A 161 2.55 -6.80 -9.13
CA PHE A 161 3.44 -7.77 -8.49
C PHE A 161 2.82 -8.35 -7.22
N GLY A 162 2.21 -7.52 -6.36
CA GLY A 162 1.52 -7.97 -5.16
C GLY A 162 0.35 -8.91 -5.45
N VAL A 163 -0.44 -8.62 -6.49
CA VAL A 163 -1.53 -9.51 -6.91
C VAL A 163 -1.00 -10.83 -7.51
N SER A 164 0.05 -10.77 -8.31
CA SER A 164 0.72 -11.96 -8.86
C SER A 164 1.31 -12.84 -7.75
N PHE A 165 1.93 -12.24 -6.74
CA PHE A 165 2.40 -12.94 -5.54
C PHE A 165 1.24 -13.63 -4.81
N GLY A 166 0.13 -12.92 -4.57
CA GLY A 166 -1.07 -13.52 -3.97
C GLY A 166 -1.63 -14.70 -4.76
N ALA A 167 -1.64 -14.59 -6.10
CA ALA A 167 -2.06 -15.68 -6.98
C ALA A 167 -1.10 -16.88 -6.95
N ALA A 168 0.22 -16.64 -6.93
CA ALA A 168 1.23 -17.68 -6.83
C ALA A 168 1.13 -18.44 -5.50
N VAL A 169 0.94 -17.72 -4.37
CA VAL A 169 0.71 -18.34 -3.06
C VAL A 169 -0.58 -19.17 -3.07
N ALA A 170 -1.68 -18.64 -3.62
CA ALA A 170 -2.94 -19.37 -3.74
C ALA A 170 -2.77 -20.67 -4.55
N TYR A 171 -2.05 -20.61 -5.67
CA TYR A 171 -1.74 -21.77 -6.50
C TYR A 171 -0.92 -22.82 -5.73
N LEU A 172 0.13 -22.38 -5.04
CA LEU A 172 1.02 -23.27 -4.29
C LEU A 172 0.26 -23.99 -3.15
N VAL A 173 -0.67 -23.29 -2.49
CA VAL A 173 -1.55 -23.88 -1.47
C VAL A 173 -2.50 -24.91 -2.07
N MET A 174 -3.02 -24.70 -3.29
CA MET A 174 -3.92 -25.64 -3.94
C MET A 174 -3.23 -26.89 -4.49
N VAL A 175 -2.02 -26.75 -5.05
CA VAL A 175 -1.28 -27.86 -5.68
C VAL A 175 -0.54 -28.73 -4.68
N THR A 176 -0.32 -28.26 -3.45
CA THR A 176 0.33 -29.04 -2.40
C THR A 176 -0.59 -30.17 -1.91
N GLU A 177 -0.60 -31.30 -2.61
CA GLU A 177 -1.24 -32.54 -2.17
C GLU A 177 -0.30 -33.41 -1.30
N SER A 178 1.02 -33.36 -1.55
CA SER A 178 2.02 -34.14 -0.79
C SER A 178 2.71 -33.30 0.30
N ARG A 179 2.01 -33.04 1.42
CA ARG A 179 2.59 -32.36 2.60
C ARG A 179 3.80 -33.07 3.24
N LEU A 180 4.19 -34.23 2.73
CA LEU A 180 5.29 -35.07 3.20
C LEU A 180 6.56 -34.97 2.32
N GLU A 181 6.55 -34.21 1.23
CA GLU A 181 7.77 -34.00 0.46
C GLU A 181 8.78 -33.14 1.22
N LYS A 182 10.05 -33.56 1.20
CA LYS A 182 11.15 -32.86 1.88
C LYS A 182 11.28 -31.40 1.44
N SER A 183 10.98 -31.10 0.17
CA SER A 183 11.00 -29.74 -0.37
C SER A 183 9.93 -28.84 0.24
N TYR A 184 8.71 -29.37 0.44
CA TYR A 184 7.62 -28.65 1.10
C TYR A 184 7.92 -28.35 2.57
N ILE A 185 8.47 -29.33 3.29
CA ILE A 185 8.88 -29.15 4.70
C ILE A 185 10.00 -28.12 4.81
N PHE A 186 11.00 -28.17 3.92
CA PHE A 186 12.10 -27.20 3.90
C PHE A 186 11.59 -25.77 3.67
N TRP A 187 10.80 -25.54 2.62
CA TRP A 187 10.27 -24.21 2.32
C TRP A 187 9.28 -23.70 3.37
N SER A 188 8.43 -24.55 3.94
CA SER A 188 7.52 -24.14 5.00
C SER A 188 8.24 -23.75 6.29
N ILE A 189 9.31 -24.45 6.67
CA ILE A 189 10.15 -24.07 7.82
C ILE A 189 10.84 -22.73 7.55
N ILE A 190 11.43 -22.53 6.38
CA ILE A 190 12.13 -21.28 6.03
C ILE A 190 11.17 -20.09 6.02
N VAL A 191 10.02 -20.22 5.38
CA VAL A 191 8.99 -19.17 5.36
C VAL A 191 8.47 -18.93 6.78
N GLY A 192 8.26 -20.00 7.57
CA GLY A 192 7.84 -19.90 8.97
C GLY A 192 8.84 -19.12 9.83
N VAL A 193 10.12 -19.47 9.77
CA VAL A 193 11.20 -18.76 10.48
C VAL A 193 11.27 -17.30 10.03
N PHE A 194 11.21 -17.04 8.73
CA PHE A 194 11.23 -15.69 8.19
C PHE A 194 10.05 -14.84 8.70
N MET A 195 8.83 -15.38 8.69
CA MET A 195 7.65 -14.70 9.21
C MET A 195 7.73 -14.45 10.72
N VAL A 196 8.23 -15.41 11.50
CA VAL A 196 8.44 -15.24 12.94
C VAL A 196 9.45 -14.12 13.23
N VAL A 197 10.55 -14.06 12.47
CA VAL A 197 11.56 -13.00 12.59
C VAL A 197 10.94 -11.64 12.24
N LEU A 198 10.17 -11.53 11.15
CA LEU A 198 9.51 -10.27 10.78
C LEU A 198 8.52 -9.81 11.85
N ILE A 199 7.71 -10.73 12.42
CA ILE A 199 6.76 -10.40 13.48
C ILE A 199 7.51 -9.96 14.75
N ALA A 200 8.59 -10.66 15.11
CA ALA A 200 9.41 -10.29 16.27
C ALA A 200 10.05 -8.91 16.09
N MET A 201 10.58 -8.61 14.89
CA MET A 201 11.10 -7.27 14.56
C MET A 201 10.01 -6.20 14.59
N GLY A 202 8.80 -6.51 14.11
CA GLY A 202 7.66 -5.60 14.18
C GLY A 202 7.22 -5.32 15.61
N PHE A 203 7.19 -6.34 16.48
CA PHE A 203 6.88 -6.19 17.90
C PHE A 203 7.95 -5.38 18.62
N ASP A 204 9.24 -5.64 18.35
CA ASP A 204 10.35 -4.88 18.92
C ASP A 204 10.28 -3.40 18.52
N TYR A 205 9.99 -3.12 17.24
CA TYR A 205 9.74 -1.77 16.74
C TYR A 205 8.60 -1.07 17.49
N LEU A 206 7.51 -1.77 17.79
CA LEU A 206 6.36 -1.23 18.52
C LEU A 206 6.59 -1.08 20.03
N SER A 207 7.51 -1.85 20.62
CA SER A 207 7.89 -1.79 22.03
C SER A 207 8.76 -0.56 22.35
N LEU A 208 9.54 -0.09 21.38
CA LEU A 208 10.44 1.05 21.56
C LEU A 208 9.67 2.37 21.73
N SER A 209 10.18 3.24 22.61
CA SER A 209 9.69 4.61 22.77
C SER A 209 9.96 5.43 21.49
N ALA A 210 9.09 6.39 21.16
CA ALA A 210 9.21 7.19 19.93
C ALA A 210 10.57 7.89 19.77
N MET A 211 11.23 8.24 20.88
CA MET A 211 12.56 8.84 20.90
C MET A 211 13.67 7.86 20.52
N GLN A 212 13.61 6.61 20.98
CA GLN A 212 14.55 5.54 20.63
C GLN A 212 14.37 5.02 19.18
N ARG A 213 13.14 5.03 18.64
CA ARG A 213 12.89 4.63 17.25
C ARG A 213 13.62 5.54 16.25
N GLY A 214 13.67 6.84 16.52
CA GLY A 214 14.38 7.83 15.71
C GLY A 214 15.90 7.61 15.68
N GLU A 215 16.51 7.37 16.85
CA GLU A 215 17.95 7.08 16.94
C GLU A 215 18.33 5.75 16.28
N LEU A 216 17.53 4.68 16.47
CA LEU A 216 17.77 3.36 15.88
C LEU A 216 17.75 3.37 14.34
N LEU A 217 16.79 4.07 13.73
CA LEU A 217 16.72 4.20 12.28
C LEU A 217 17.92 4.97 11.72
N GLN A 218 18.36 6.03 12.41
CA GLN A 218 19.57 6.76 12.01
C GLN A 218 20.86 5.93 12.21
N SER A 219 20.95 5.15 13.28
CA SER A 219 22.18 4.44 13.63
C SER A 219 22.41 3.14 12.85
N TYR A 220 21.36 2.45 12.40
CA TYR A 220 21.50 1.18 11.68
C TYR A 220 21.20 1.30 10.18
N PHE A 221 20.15 2.04 9.79
CA PHE A 221 19.73 2.13 8.39
C PHE A 221 20.57 3.16 7.62
N LEU A 222 20.70 4.38 8.16
CA LEU A 222 21.45 5.46 7.51
C LEU A 222 22.97 5.38 7.70
N LYS A 223 23.45 4.66 8.73
CA LYS A 223 24.89 4.42 8.93
C LYS A 223 25.48 3.43 7.93
N ALA A 224 24.65 2.55 7.35
CA ALA A 224 25.04 1.64 6.27
C ALA A 224 24.95 2.30 4.88
N THR A 225 23.97 3.19 4.66
CA THR A 225 23.79 3.91 3.39
C THR A 225 24.65 5.18 3.26
N PHE A 226 24.94 5.88 4.36
CA PHE A 226 25.65 7.18 4.35
C PHE A 226 26.86 7.20 5.30
N ARG A 227 27.69 6.16 5.31
CA ARG A 227 29.07 6.30 5.82
C ARG A 227 30.07 6.37 4.68
N SER A 228 30.29 7.59 4.21
CA SER A 228 31.66 8.09 4.16
C SER A 228 31.71 9.43 4.87
N ALA A 229 32.15 9.40 6.13
CA ALA A 229 32.77 10.57 6.76
C ALA A 229 34.21 10.71 6.22
N SER A 230 34.38 10.75 4.89
CA SER A 230 35.64 11.19 4.30
C SER A 230 35.74 12.69 4.54
N GLY A 231 36.83 13.07 5.21
CA GLY A 231 37.02 14.35 5.84
C GLY A 231 36.69 15.57 4.99
N SER A 232 36.33 16.63 5.70
CA SER A 232 36.50 18.00 5.25
C SER A 232 37.76 18.12 4.37
N VAL A 233 37.55 18.28 3.06
CA VAL A 233 38.58 18.82 2.20
C VAL A 233 38.74 20.27 2.65
N VAL A 234 39.79 20.49 3.43
CA VAL A 234 40.30 21.82 3.75
C VAL A 234 40.56 22.49 2.41
N ALA A 235 39.78 23.53 2.12
CA ALA A 235 40.12 24.48 1.06
C ALA A 235 41.45 25.11 1.45
N VAL A 236 42.48 24.85 0.64
CA VAL A 236 43.67 25.69 0.50
C VAL A 236 43.59 26.31 -0.88
#